data_AF-A0A8T2P0U4-F1
#
_entry.id   AF-A0A8T2P0U4-F1
#
_cell.length_a   1.000
_cell.length_b   1.000
_cell.length_c   1.000
_cell.angle_alpha   90.00
_cell.angle_beta   90.00
_cell.angle_gamma   90.00
#
_symmetry.space_group_name_H-M   'P 1'
#
loop_
_entity.id
_entity.type
_entity.pdbx_description
1 polymer ?
#
loop_
_entity_poly.entity_id
_entity_poly.type
_entity_poly.pdbx_seq_one_letter_code
_entity_poly.pdbx_strand_id
1 'polypeptide(L)'
;MRALSALVLLFLGVLVVFAYQAIKQELVIRELKDHIDMATTQVRRDEDGIIQAKLKIQEVNTLLTPVNQKKAELTKKKQDGSAAAALVLKSLQDCQSQKTEAEAKMNADFETLQNLKAQQGSEKVEADDEIKGLKQQILDRDSKICEFVDMTNAEGRKLCGVAEAPK
;
A
#
# COMPACT_ATOMS: atom_id res chain seq x y z
N MET A 1 -20.08 70.13 98.92
CA MET A 1 -19.42 70.40 97.61
C MET A 1 -18.34 69.36 97.24
N ARG A 2 -17.53 68.83 98.17
CA ARG A 2 -16.45 67.85 97.86
C ARG A 2 -16.92 66.49 97.28
N ALA A 3 -18.10 66.00 97.68
CA ALA A 3 -18.65 64.75 97.15
C ALA A 3 -19.16 64.88 95.70
N LEU A 4 -19.74 66.04 95.36
CA LEU A 4 -20.20 66.35 94.00
C LEU A 4 -19.04 66.46 93.01
N SER A 5 -17.92 67.09 93.42
CA SER A 5 -16.72 67.19 92.59
C SER A 5 -16.06 65.83 92.32
N ALA A 6 -16.07 64.92 93.29
CA ALA A 6 -15.53 63.57 93.11
C ALA A 6 -16.38 62.73 92.14
N LEU A 7 -17.70 62.88 92.19
CA LEU A 7 -18.65 62.17 91.32
C LEU A 7 -18.54 62.63 89.87
N VAL A 8 -18.35 63.94 89.65
CA VAL A 8 -18.10 64.51 88.31
C VAL A 8 -16.76 64.00 87.73
N LEU A 9 -15.71 63.95 88.53
CA LEU A 9 -14.40 63.43 88.09
C LEU A 9 -14.47 61.94 87.71
N LEU A 10 -15.20 61.12 88.47
CA LEU A 10 -15.40 59.71 88.12
C LEU A 10 -16.20 59.55 86.82
N PHE A 11 -17.24 60.35 86.61
CA PHE A 11 -18.01 60.33 85.36
C PHE A 11 -17.15 60.71 84.15
N LEU A 12 -16.33 61.74 84.27
CA LEU A 12 -15.39 62.13 83.22
C LEU A 12 -14.37 61.03 82.93
N GLY A 13 -13.82 60.38 83.96
CA GLY A 13 -12.91 59.25 83.81
C GLY A 13 -13.54 58.08 83.04
N VAL A 14 -14.79 57.74 83.36
CA VAL A 14 -15.55 56.69 82.66
C VAL A 14 -15.78 57.05 81.19
N LEU A 15 -16.19 58.29 80.89
CA LEU A 15 -16.39 58.76 79.51
C LEU A 15 -15.10 58.70 78.67
N VAL A 16 -13.95 59.05 79.26
CA VAL A 16 -12.65 58.96 78.57
C VAL A 16 -12.27 57.51 78.27
N VAL A 17 -12.53 56.57 79.19
CA VAL A 17 -12.28 55.14 78.97
C VAL A 17 -13.18 54.60 77.85
N PHE A 18 -14.47 54.98 77.84
CA PHE A 18 -15.38 54.60 76.75
C PHE A 18 -14.96 55.17 75.40
N ALA A 19 -14.55 56.45 75.35
CA ALA A 19 -14.04 57.05 74.13
C ALA A 19 -12.77 56.34 73.63
N TYR A 20 -11.84 56.00 74.52
CA TYR A 20 -10.64 55.25 74.17
C TYR A 20 -10.94 53.83 73.65
N GLN A 21 -11.89 53.13 74.27
CA GLN A 21 -12.34 51.82 73.80
C GLN A 21 -13.02 51.90 72.42
N ALA A 22 -13.86 52.92 72.20
CA ALA A 22 -14.49 53.16 70.91
C ALA A 22 -13.46 53.44 69.81
N ILE A 23 -12.45 54.28 70.09
CA ILE A 23 -11.35 54.57 69.15
C ILE A 23 -10.56 53.29 68.83
N LYS A 24 -10.28 52.45 69.83
CA LYS A 24 -9.61 51.15 69.61
C LYS A 24 -10.42 50.20 68.73
N GLN A 25 -11.72 50.09 68.98
CA GLN A 25 -12.60 49.28 68.14
C GLN A 25 -12.64 49.81 66.71
N GLU A 26 -12.69 51.13 66.55
CA GLU A 26 -12.71 51.74 65.22
C GLU A 26 -11.41 51.50 64.45
N LEU A 27 -10.25 51.55 65.11
CA LEU A 27 -8.96 51.21 64.49
C LEU A 27 -8.91 49.75 64.06
N VAL A 28 -9.35 48.82 64.90
CA VAL A 28 -9.40 47.38 64.57
C VAL A 28 -10.37 47.13 63.42
N ILE A 29 -11.53 47.79 63.41
CA ILE A 29 -12.50 47.65 62.31
C ILE A 29 -11.93 48.17 60.99
N ARG A 30 -11.15 49.26 61.01
CA ARG A 30 -10.48 49.79 59.81
C ARG A 30 -9.42 48.83 59.28
N GLU A 31 -8.58 48.28 60.16
CA GLU A 31 -7.57 47.28 59.78
C GLU A 31 -8.21 46.01 59.19
N LEU A 32 -9.28 45.50 59.83
CA LEU A 32 -10.04 44.37 59.27
C LEU A 32 -10.64 44.71 57.90
N LYS A 33 -11.16 45.92 57.73
CA LYS A 33 -11.73 46.36 56.44
C LYS A 33 -10.66 46.42 55.35
N ASP A 34 -9.48 46.97 55.65
CA ASP A 34 -8.36 47.02 54.71
C ASP A 34 -7.90 45.61 54.32
N HIS A 35 -7.83 44.68 55.26
CA HIS A 35 -7.54 43.27 54.97
C HIS A 35 -8.62 42.59 54.12
N ILE A 36 -9.90 42.86 54.38
CA ILE A 36 -11.00 42.33 53.58
C ILE A 36 -10.94 42.88 52.16
N ASP A 37 -10.69 44.17 51.98
CA ASP A 37 -10.58 44.78 50.66
C ASP A 37 -9.37 44.21 49.90
N MET A 38 -8.20 44.10 50.54
CA MET A 38 -7.02 43.47 49.94
C MET A 38 -7.29 42.00 49.54
N ALA A 39 -7.85 41.19 50.45
CA ALA A 39 -8.20 39.80 50.18
C ALA A 39 -9.22 39.68 49.03
N THR A 40 -10.23 40.55 49.00
CA THR A 40 -11.23 40.59 47.92
C THR A 40 -10.59 40.88 46.57
N THR A 41 -9.64 41.82 46.48
CA THR A 41 -8.94 42.11 45.22
C THR A 41 -8.02 40.98 44.77
N GLN A 42 -7.45 40.21 45.71
CA GLN A 42 -6.61 39.07 45.40
C GLN A 42 -7.45 37.91 44.89
N VAL A 43 -8.53 37.57 45.60
CA VAL A 43 -9.48 36.52 45.17
C VAL A 43 -10.02 36.82 43.78
N ARG A 44 -10.41 38.08 43.51
CA ARG A 44 -10.90 38.48 42.18
C ARG A 44 -9.86 38.29 41.08
N ARG A 45 -8.59 38.60 41.36
CA ARG A 45 -7.48 38.36 40.41
C ARG A 45 -7.25 36.88 40.16
N ASP A 46 -7.33 36.06 41.19
CA ASP A 46 -7.18 34.61 41.08
C ASP A 46 -8.38 34.00 40.32
N GLU A 47 -9.60 34.47 40.57
CA GLU A 47 -10.80 34.09 39.82
C GLU A 47 -10.70 34.45 38.33
N ASP A 48 -10.29 35.68 38.01
CA ASP A 48 -10.06 36.11 36.62
C ASP A 48 -8.99 35.22 35.94
N GLY A 49 -7.93 34.87 36.67
CA GLY A 49 -6.90 33.93 36.21
C GLY A 49 -7.44 32.53 35.93
N ILE A 50 -8.30 32.00 36.81
CA ILE A 50 -8.96 30.69 36.65
C ILE A 50 -9.88 30.71 35.43
N ILE A 51 -10.67 31.77 35.25
CA ILE A 51 -11.57 31.92 34.10
C ILE A 51 -10.76 31.93 32.80
N GLN A 52 -9.66 32.69 32.75
CA GLN A 52 -8.80 32.73 31.58
C GLN A 52 -8.16 31.37 31.28
N ALA A 53 -7.69 30.65 32.31
CA ALA A 53 -7.15 29.31 32.15
C ALA A 53 -8.23 28.33 31.62
N LYS A 54 -9.46 28.42 32.12
CA LYS A 54 -10.58 27.60 31.68
C LYS A 54 -10.93 27.84 30.21
N LEU A 55 -10.92 29.10 29.76
CA LEU A 55 -11.11 29.46 28.35
C LEU A 55 -10.02 28.86 27.46
N LYS A 56 -8.74 28.95 27.86
CA LYS A 56 -7.63 28.33 27.13
C LYS A 56 -7.74 26.81 27.05
N ILE A 57 -8.15 26.15 28.14
CA ILE A 57 -8.38 24.70 28.15
C ILE A 57 -9.52 24.33 27.20
N GLN A 58 -10.60 25.12 27.17
CA GLN A 58 -11.70 24.90 26.27
C GLN A 58 -11.26 25.05 24.80
N GLU A 59 -10.50 26.09 24.48
CA GLU A 59 -9.92 26.30 23.14
C GLU A 59 -9.04 25.12 22.73
N VAL A 60 -8.11 24.68 23.59
CA VAL A 60 -7.27 23.51 23.32
C VAL A 60 -8.11 22.26 23.10
N ASN A 61 -9.15 22.01 23.90
CA ASN A 61 -10.05 20.87 23.71
C ASN A 61 -10.82 20.94 22.38
N THR A 62 -11.26 22.13 21.96
CA THR A 62 -11.91 22.31 20.66
C THR A 62 -10.95 22.03 19.50
N LEU A 63 -9.65 22.30 19.65
CA LEU A 63 -8.62 21.99 18.67
C LEU A 63 -8.18 20.51 18.72
N LEU A 64 -8.24 19.86 19.88
CA LEU A 64 -7.82 18.47 20.06
C LEU A 64 -8.74 17.49 19.33
N THR A 65 -10.05 17.77 19.34
CA THR A 65 -11.07 16.94 18.69
C THR A 65 -10.80 16.73 17.18
N PRO A 66 -10.65 17.79 16.35
CA PRO A 66 -10.37 17.63 14.93
C PRO A 66 -8.98 17.05 14.67
N VAL A 67 -7.98 17.30 15.52
CA VAL A 67 -6.65 16.67 15.41
C VAL A 67 -6.75 15.16 15.62
N ASN A 68 -7.50 14.70 16.63
CA ASN A 68 -7.74 13.28 16.87
C ASN A 68 -8.52 12.62 15.72
N GLN A 69 -9.52 13.31 15.17
CA GLN A 69 -10.24 12.84 13.98
C GLN A 69 -9.31 12.71 12.76
N LYS A 70 -8.50 13.74 12.46
CA LYS A 70 -7.50 13.68 11.37
C LYS A 70 -6.47 12.58 11.58
N LYS A 71 -6.03 12.35 12.82
CA LYS A 71 -5.12 11.23 13.16
C LYS A 71 -5.77 9.88 12.87
N ALA A 72 -7.04 9.69 13.23
CA ALA A 72 -7.77 8.46 12.94
C ALA A 72 -7.94 8.25 11.43
N GLU A 73 -8.30 9.30 10.68
CA GLU A 73 -8.44 9.26 9.23
C GLU A 73 -7.10 8.91 8.53
N LEU A 74 -6.01 9.55 8.94
CA LEU A 74 -4.67 9.27 8.41
C LEU A 74 -4.22 7.84 8.72
N THR A 75 -4.54 7.34 9.91
CA THR A 75 -4.24 5.95 10.30
C THR A 75 -5.00 4.97 9.41
N LYS A 76 -6.28 5.23 9.15
CA LYS A 76 -7.09 4.42 8.24
C LYS A 76 -6.56 4.47 6.81
N LYS A 77 -6.30 5.67 6.26
CA LYS A 77 -5.70 5.84 4.93
C LYS A 77 -4.36 5.12 4.79
N LYS A 78 -3.53 5.12 5.83
CA LYS A 78 -2.26 4.38 5.84
C LYS A 78 -2.48 2.87 5.76
N GLN A 79 -3.44 2.33 6.50
CA GLN A 79 -3.79 0.90 6.45
C GLN A 79 -4.34 0.50 5.09
N ASP A 80 -5.29 1.28 4.56
CA ASP A 80 -5.89 1.04 3.24
C ASP A 80 -4.83 1.11 2.13
N GLY A 81 -3.93 2.11 2.19
CA GLY A 81 -2.82 2.23 1.24
C GLY A 81 -1.82 1.08 1.33
N SER A 82 -1.52 0.59 2.54
CA SER A 82 -0.66 -0.58 2.73
C SER A 82 -1.29 -1.87 2.19
N ALA A 83 -2.61 -2.05 2.37
CA ALA A 83 -3.33 -3.20 1.83
C ALA A 83 -3.37 -3.17 0.30
N ALA A 84 -3.64 -2.00 -0.29
CA ALA A 84 -3.60 -1.80 -1.74
C ALA A 84 -2.20 -2.08 -2.31
N ALA A 85 -1.14 -1.58 -1.65
CA ALA A 85 0.24 -1.85 -2.05
C ALA A 85 0.58 -3.35 -2.00
N ALA A 86 0.12 -4.08 -0.99
CA ALA A 86 0.33 -5.52 -0.88
C ALA A 86 -0.35 -6.29 -2.02
N LEU A 87 -1.57 -5.88 -2.42
CA LEU A 87 -2.27 -6.48 -3.57
C LEU A 87 -1.54 -6.22 -4.89
N VAL A 88 -1.05 -5.00 -5.10
CA VAL A 88 -0.27 -4.64 -6.30
C VAL A 88 1.03 -5.43 -6.36
N LEU A 89 1.77 -5.53 -5.25
CA LEU A 89 3.00 -6.33 -5.19
C LEU A 89 2.75 -7.80 -5.50
N LYS A 90 1.68 -8.38 -4.96
CA LYS A 90 1.30 -9.76 -5.25
C LYS A 90 0.97 -9.95 -6.74
N SER A 91 0.17 -9.06 -7.31
CA SER A 91 -0.16 -9.12 -8.74
C SER A 91 1.07 -8.95 -9.64
N LEU A 92 2.03 -8.13 -9.23
CA LEU A 92 3.27 -7.92 -9.96
C LEU A 92 4.17 -9.16 -9.90
N GLN A 93 4.25 -9.81 -8.73
CA GLN A 93 4.95 -11.08 -8.56
C GLN A 93 4.32 -12.19 -9.43
N ASP A 94 2.99 -12.30 -9.41
CA ASP A 94 2.27 -13.28 -10.24
C ASP A 94 2.52 -13.03 -11.73
N CYS A 95 2.47 -11.77 -12.17
CA CYS A 95 2.77 -11.38 -13.55
C CYS A 95 4.22 -11.73 -13.95
N GLN A 96 5.18 -11.52 -13.05
CA GLN A 96 6.57 -11.86 -13.30
C GLN A 96 6.78 -13.37 -13.43
N SER A 97 6.12 -14.17 -12.60
CA SER A 97 6.13 -15.65 -12.71
C SER A 97 5.56 -16.11 -14.05
N GLN A 98 4.39 -15.59 -14.42
CA GLN A 98 3.75 -15.92 -15.70
C GLN A 98 4.61 -15.53 -16.89
N LYS A 99 5.30 -14.38 -16.81
CA LYS A 99 6.24 -13.97 -17.84
C LYS A 99 7.38 -14.99 -18.00
N THR A 100 8.00 -15.41 -16.89
CA THR A 100 9.09 -16.40 -16.95
C THR A 100 8.63 -17.76 -17.48
N GLU A 101 7.43 -18.20 -17.11
CA GLU A 101 6.83 -19.44 -17.64
C GLU A 101 6.54 -19.33 -19.14
N ALA A 102 5.99 -18.20 -19.59
CA ALA A 102 5.72 -17.96 -21.00
C ALA A 102 7.01 -17.90 -21.84
N GLU A 103 8.06 -17.26 -21.34
CA GLU A 103 9.38 -17.22 -21.99
C GLU A 103 10.01 -18.61 -22.06
N ALA A 104 9.95 -19.40 -20.98
CA ALA A 104 10.45 -20.78 -20.98
C ALA A 104 9.70 -21.66 -21.99
N LYS A 105 8.37 -21.54 -22.04
CA LYS A 105 7.55 -22.27 -23.00
C LYS A 105 7.84 -21.86 -24.44
N MET A 106 7.98 -20.56 -24.71
CA MET A 106 8.33 -20.06 -26.03
C MET A 106 9.68 -20.61 -26.52
N ASN A 107 10.67 -20.67 -25.63
CA ASN A 107 11.99 -21.23 -25.97
C ASN A 107 11.91 -22.73 -26.26
N ALA A 108 11.14 -23.49 -25.46
CA ALA A 108 10.92 -24.92 -25.70
C ALA A 108 10.17 -25.20 -27.01
N ASP A 109 9.14 -24.41 -27.31
CA ASP A 109 8.40 -24.50 -28.58
C ASP A 109 9.31 -24.16 -29.77
N PHE A 110 10.20 -23.17 -29.63
CA PHE A 110 11.17 -22.81 -30.66
C PHE A 110 12.20 -23.93 -30.91
N GLU A 111 12.74 -24.53 -29.85
CA GLU A 111 13.65 -25.68 -29.96
C GLU A 111 12.95 -26.87 -30.64
N THR A 112 11.71 -27.15 -30.25
CA THR A 112 10.89 -28.21 -30.86
C THR A 112 10.66 -27.96 -32.34
N LEU A 113 10.31 -26.72 -32.72
CA LEU A 113 10.15 -26.32 -34.12
C LEU A 113 11.43 -26.47 -34.93
N GLN A 114 12.58 -26.11 -34.35
CA GLN A 114 13.87 -26.26 -35.03
C GLN A 114 14.20 -27.74 -35.26
N ASN A 115 13.98 -28.59 -34.26
CA ASN A 115 14.18 -30.03 -34.37
C ASN A 115 13.24 -30.67 -35.40
N LEU A 116 11.96 -30.33 -35.39
CA LEU A 116 10.99 -30.79 -36.40
C LEU A 116 11.40 -30.39 -37.82
N LYS A 117 11.87 -29.16 -38.01
CA LYS A 117 12.35 -28.68 -39.32
C LYS A 117 13.58 -29.45 -39.78
N ALA A 118 14.50 -29.76 -38.87
CA ALA A 118 15.68 -30.57 -39.16
C ALA A 118 15.31 -32.01 -39.53
N GLN A 119 14.41 -32.64 -38.76
CA GLN A 119 13.89 -33.99 -39.03
C GLN A 119 13.19 -34.06 -40.39
N GLN A 120 12.25 -33.14 -40.66
CA GLN A 120 11.55 -33.08 -41.93
C GLN A 120 12.51 -32.90 -43.12
N GLY A 121 13.58 -32.12 -42.94
CA GLY A 121 14.63 -31.97 -43.96
C GLY A 121 15.38 -33.28 -44.22
N SER A 122 15.77 -33.98 -43.16
CA SER A 122 16.47 -35.28 -43.25
C SER A 122 15.59 -36.36 -43.88
N GLU A 123 14.35 -36.51 -43.41
CA GLU A 123 13.39 -37.51 -43.92
C GLU A 123 13.07 -37.29 -45.40
N LYS A 124 13.00 -36.04 -45.86
CA LYS A 124 12.82 -35.74 -47.28
C LYS A 124 14.00 -36.21 -48.13
N VAL A 125 15.23 -35.96 -47.67
CA VAL A 125 16.44 -36.38 -48.39
C VAL A 125 16.50 -37.90 -48.45
N GLU A 126 16.23 -38.57 -47.34
CA GLU A 126 16.19 -40.04 -47.26
C GLU A 126 15.14 -40.62 -48.19
N ALA A 127 13.90 -40.09 -48.17
CA ALA A 127 12.83 -40.51 -49.07
C ALA A 127 13.18 -40.27 -50.55
N ASP A 128 13.78 -39.13 -50.89
CA ASP A 128 14.20 -38.82 -52.26
C ASP A 128 15.28 -39.79 -52.76
N ASP A 129 16.20 -40.19 -51.89
CA ASP A 129 17.27 -41.14 -52.22
C ASP A 129 16.74 -42.58 -52.34
N GLU A 130 15.81 -43.00 -51.48
CA GLU A 130 15.10 -44.27 -51.62
C GLU A 130 14.30 -44.33 -52.93
N ILE A 131 13.58 -43.26 -53.28
CA ILE A 131 12.81 -43.18 -54.53
C ILE A 131 13.75 -43.31 -55.74
N LYS A 132 14.91 -42.65 -55.73
CA LYS A 132 15.92 -42.80 -56.81
C LYS A 132 16.46 -44.22 -56.88
N GLY A 133 16.78 -44.83 -55.74
CA GLY A 133 17.25 -46.21 -55.66
C GLY A 133 16.22 -47.20 -56.22
N LEU A 134 14.96 -47.07 -55.82
CA LEU A 134 13.85 -47.88 -56.33
C LEU A 134 13.64 -47.70 -57.84
N LYS A 135 13.69 -46.46 -58.34
CA LYS A 135 13.63 -46.19 -59.79
C LYS A 135 14.75 -46.92 -60.53
N GLN A 136 15.97 -46.88 -60.01
CA GLN A 136 17.10 -47.57 -60.63
C GLN A 136 16.92 -49.08 -60.61
N GLN A 137 16.46 -49.66 -59.50
CA GLN A 137 16.17 -51.09 -59.40
C GLN A 137 15.08 -51.53 -60.39
N ILE A 138 14.03 -50.72 -60.56
CA ILE A 138 12.96 -51.00 -61.54
C ILE A 138 13.53 -50.99 -62.95
N LEU A 139 14.32 -49.97 -63.32
CA LEU A 139 14.95 -49.89 -64.64
C LEU A 139 15.87 -51.08 -64.92
N ASP A 140 16.69 -51.46 -63.93
CA ASP A 140 17.64 -52.57 -64.06
C ASP A 140 16.92 -53.92 -64.18
N ARG A 141 15.83 -54.10 -63.41
CA ARG A 141 14.96 -55.27 -63.50
C ARG A 141 14.25 -55.34 -64.85
N ASP A 142 13.66 -54.24 -65.31
CA ASP A 142 12.90 -54.20 -66.56
C ASP A 142 13.84 -54.45 -67.76
N SER A 143 15.07 -53.91 -67.72
CA SER A 143 16.12 -54.22 -68.71
C SER A 143 16.43 -55.71 -68.74
N LYS A 144 16.63 -56.35 -67.58
CA LYS A 144 16.90 -57.81 -67.50
C LYS A 144 15.72 -58.64 -67.99
N ILE A 145 14.49 -58.25 -67.67
CA ILE A 145 13.30 -58.94 -68.18
C ILE A 145 13.26 -58.89 -69.71
N CYS A 146 13.60 -57.74 -70.30
CA CYS A 146 13.61 -57.56 -71.76
C CYS A 146 14.62 -58.43 -72.50
N GLU A 147 15.67 -58.95 -71.85
CA GLU A 147 16.58 -59.95 -72.43
C GLU A 147 15.88 -61.29 -72.73
N PHE A 148 14.79 -61.59 -72.01
CA PHE A 148 14.03 -62.83 -72.14
C PHE A 148 12.70 -62.65 -72.90
N VAL A 149 12.39 -61.43 -73.35
CA VAL A 149 11.14 -61.13 -74.07
C VAL A 149 11.31 -61.44 -75.56
N ASP A 150 10.32 -62.11 -76.14
CA ASP A 150 10.28 -62.35 -77.59
C ASP A 150 10.01 -61.04 -78.35
N MET A 151 11.06 -60.52 -78.98
CA MET A 151 11.03 -59.26 -79.75
C MET A 151 10.37 -59.41 -81.12
N THR A 152 9.99 -60.63 -81.54
CA THR A 152 9.18 -60.85 -82.76
C THR A 152 7.69 -60.64 -82.49
N ASN A 153 7.26 -60.73 -81.22
CA ASN A 153 5.92 -60.37 -80.77
C ASN A 153 5.77 -58.85 -80.59
N ALA A 154 4.70 -58.28 -81.15
CA ALA A 154 4.40 -56.85 -81.04
C ALA A 154 4.16 -56.40 -79.59
N GLU A 155 3.60 -57.24 -78.72
CA GLU A 155 3.39 -56.92 -77.31
C GLU A 155 4.70 -56.88 -76.52
N GLY A 156 5.62 -57.83 -76.80
CA GLY A 156 6.94 -57.86 -76.18
C GLY A 156 7.78 -56.62 -76.51
N ARG A 157 7.78 -56.22 -77.78
CA ARG A 157 8.40 -54.96 -78.24
C ARG A 157 7.84 -53.73 -77.53
N LYS A 158 6.52 -53.68 -77.35
CA LYS A 158 5.82 -52.57 -76.69
C LYS A 158 6.15 -52.48 -75.20
N LEU A 159 6.26 -53.63 -74.53
CA LEU A 159 6.64 -53.75 -73.11
C LEU A 159 8.08 -53.25 -72.87
N CYS A 160 8.99 -53.49 -73.82
CA CYS A 160 10.39 -53.11 -73.75
C CYS A 160 10.72 -51.77 -74.44
N GLY A 161 9.70 -51.05 -74.93
CA GLY A 161 9.87 -49.73 -75.56
C GLY A 161 10.59 -49.74 -76.91
N VAL A 162 10.62 -50.87 -77.62
CA VAL A 162 11.29 -51.01 -78.93
C VAL A 162 10.27 -50.87 -80.06
N ALA A 163 10.50 -49.94 -80.99
CA ALA A 163 9.53 -49.59 -82.03
C ALA A 163 9.53 -50.54 -83.26
N GLU A 164 10.66 -51.20 -83.56
CA GLU A 164 10.82 -52.05 -84.74
C GLU A 164 11.36 -53.43 -84.39
N ALA A 165 11.00 -54.45 -85.18
CA ALA A 165 11.48 -55.82 -84.95
C ALA A 165 12.98 -55.93 -85.30
N PRO A 166 13.79 -56.64 -84.49
CA PRO A 166 15.17 -56.93 -84.85
C PRO A 166 15.22 -57.77 -86.14
N LYS A 167 16.14 -57.42 -87.03
CA LYS A 167 16.33 -58.06 -88.35
C LYS A 167 16.90 -59.47 -88.23
#